data_AF-A0A8E0VKW9-F1
#
_entry.id   AF-A0A8E0VKW9-F1
#
_cell.length_a   1.000
_cell.length_b   1.000
_cell.length_c   1.000
_cell.angle_alpha   90.00
_cell.angle_beta   90.00
_cell.angle_gamma   90.00
#
_symmetry.space_group_name_H-M   'P 1'
#
loop_
_entity.id
_entity.type
_entity.pdbx_description
1 polymer ?
#
loop_
_entity_poly.entity_id
_entity_poly.type
_entity_poly.pdbx_seq_one_letter_code
_entity_poly.pdbx_strand_id
1 'polypeptide(L)'
;MNVFQLHSLIDCVVSCTSPPGKVFGKAYDVPGPMRSTGLFPCVCLKNAEVRFNFGATEFANPPSKDWVAVNAAGEENRIVSTFSSGSIGNAVVQKPNAPLALIIEPSRELAEQTYEQIRKFKRYLKDPCPRELLLIGGANTKQQMDALHSGIDIVVATPGRLDDLISTGSLLLTNCRFFILDECDGLLSAGYGDMITRLHSQIPKVTPDGGRLQMVVCSATLHSFDVKKLANKLMHFPVWIDLKGQDSVPETVHHVVCHVDPIADQSWKSLMQSRKHIQTDAVHAKDGCNPNDSSAETLSEAVKLLKGEYVVRAIVQQQMDRAIIFCRTKLDCDNLEQYFVSMGGGPNKRGSSFSCVCLHSDRNPAERKANLQKFKVKWRFSLVSFSPAVQSLI
;
A
#
# COMPACT_ATOMS: atom_id res chain seq x y z
N MET A 1 24.19 17.98 -7.70
CA MET A 1 23.50 19.10 -8.37
C MET A 1 24.58 19.90 -9.10
N ASN A 2 24.74 19.71 -10.41
CA ASN A 2 25.70 20.50 -11.19
C ASN A 2 24.96 21.74 -11.69
N VAL A 3 25.36 22.92 -11.21
CA VAL A 3 24.81 24.18 -11.68
C VAL A 3 25.47 24.47 -13.03
N PHE A 4 24.71 24.33 -14.11
CA PHE A 4 25.12 24.76 -15.44
C PHE A 4 24.47 26.10 -15.74
N GLN A 5 25.28 27.11 -16.03
CA GLN A 5 24.81 28.40 -16.51
C GLN A 5 24.88 28.39 -18.03
N LEU A 6 23.74 28.63 -18.68
CA LEU A 6 23.65 28.84 -20.12
C LEU A 6 23.58 30.36 -20.36
N HIS A 7 24.57 30.90 -21.06
CA HIS A 7 24.49 32.26 -21.60
C HIS A 7 23.72 32.20 -22.93
N SER A 8 22.76 33.11 -23.09
CA SER A 8 21.55 32.91 -23.90
C SER A 8 21.71 33.03 -25.40
N LEU A 9 20.89 32.25 -26.11
CA LEU A 9 20.59 32.34 -27.53
C LEU A 9 19.93 33.66 -27.91
N ILE A 10 20.68 34.54 -28.57
CA ILE A 10 20.40 35.22 -29.85
C ILE A 10 21.76 35.88 -30.19
N ASP A 11 22.39 35.41 -31.27
CA ASP A 11 23.80 35.65 -31.65
C ASP A 11 24.92 34.98 -30.80
N CYS A 12 24.62 33.87 -30.13
CA CYS A 12 25.42 33.48 -28.97
C CYS A 12 26.11 32.10 -29.03
N VAL A 13 27.41 32.16 -28.71
CA VAL A 13 28.26 31.07 -28.25
C VAL A 13 27.64 30.37 -27.04
N VAL A 14 27.39 29.06 -27.13
CA VAL A 14 27.10 28.23 -25.95
C VAL A 14 28.39 28.09 -25.15
N SER A 15 28.60 28.96 -24.17
CA SER A 15 29.63 28.75 -23.17
C SER A 15 28.99 28.09 -21.95
N CYS A 16 29.30 26.81 -21.77
CA CYS A 16 29.02 26.15 -20.50
C CYS A 16 30.12 26.55 -19.51
N THR A 17 29.78 26.66 -18.23
CA THR A 17 30.77 26.70 -17.15
C THR A 17 30.48 25.55 -16.20
N SER A 18 31.48 24.71 -15.92
CA SER A 18 31.41 23.70 -14.86
C SER A 18 32.13 24.21 -13.61
N PRO A 19 31.66 23.91 -12.39
CA PRO A 19 32.53 24.01 -11.21
C PRO A 19 33.78 23.14 -11.45
N PRO A 20 35.04 23.67 -11.41
CA PRO A 20 35.50 24.95 -10.88
C PRO A 20 35.82 26.00 -11.98
N GLY A 21 34.81 26.66 -12.54
CA GLY A 21 34.99 27.82 -13.44
C GLY A 21 35.57 27.52 -14.83
N LYS A 22 35.58 26.27 -15.29
CA LYS A 22 36.09 25.95 -16.63
C LYS A 22 35.10 26.46 -17.68
N VAL A 23 35.49 27.51 -18.38
CA VAL A 23 34.79 28.06 -19.55
C VAL A 23 34.98 27.08 -20.71
N PHE A 24 33.89 26.50 -21.20
CA PHE A 24 33.93 25.74 -22.43
C PHE A 24 34.01 26.72 -23.61
N GLY A 25 34.91 26.41 -24.55
CA GLY A 25 35.07 27.18 -25.78
C GLY A 25 33.83 27.14 -26.66
N LYS A 26 33.87 27.89 -27.76
CA LYS A 26 32.73 28.02 -28.67
C LYS A 26 32.29 26.67 -29.23
N ALA A 27 31.05 26.27 -28.92
CA ALA A 27 30.50 24.99 -29.34
C ALA A 27 29.96 24.99 -30.77
N TYR A 28 29.25 26.05 -31.17
CA TYR A 28 28.54 26.12 -32.45
C TYR A 28 28.27 27.56 -32.88
N ASP A 29 28.28 27.82 -34.18
CA ASP A 29 27.83 29.07 -34.80
C ASP A 29 26.44 28.88 -35.39
N VAL A 30 25.47 29.68 -34.93
CA VAL A 30 24.15 29.71 -35.55
C VAL A 30 24.28 30.26 -36.98
N PRO A 31 23.80 29.51 -38.00
CA PRO A 31 23.84 29.95 -39.39
C PRO A 31 23.16 31.31 -39.55
N GLY A 32 23.72 32.18 -40.41
CA GLY A 32 23.21 33.55 -40.66
C GLY A 32 21.69 33.65 -40.80
N PRO A 33 21.02 32.81 -41.61
CA PRO A 33 19.56 32.83 -41.77
C PRO A 33 18.75 32.51 -40.50
N MET A 34 19.34 31.84 -39.52
CA MET A 34 18.67 31.45 -38.27
C MET A 34 18.85 32.47 -37.15
N ARG A 35 19.72 33.46 -37.31
CA ARG A 35 20.01 34.47 -36.26
C ARG A 35 18.83 35.40 -35.97
N SER A 36 17.97 35.62 -36.96
CA SER A 36 16.74 36.42 -36.85
C SER A 36 15.52 35.59 -36.46
N THR A 37 15.68 34.28 -36.26
CA THR A 37 14.59 33.38 -35.84
C THR A 37 14.61 33.17 -34.33
N GLY A 38 13.42 33.09 -33.72
CA GLY A 38 13.31 32.75 -32.31
C GLY A 38 13.73 31.30 -32.08
N LEU A 39 14.76 31.08 -31.28
CA LEU A 39 15.26 29.74 -30.94
C LEU A 39 14.79 29.34 -29.54
N PHE A 40 14.30 28.11 -29.39
CA PHE A 40 13.95 27.56 -28.08
C PHE A 40 15.19 26.92 -27.44
N PRO A 41 15.59 27.33 -26.22
CA PRO A 41 16.64 26.64 -25.50
C PRO A 41 16.16 25.23 -25.15
N CYS A 42 16.95 24.22 -25.51
CA CYS A 42 16.71 22.83 -25.13
C CYS A 42 17.96 22.27 -24.44
N VAL A 43 17.77 21.53 -23.35
CA VAL A 43 18.84 20.84 -22.66
C VAL A 43 18.46 19.37 -22.53
N CYS A 44 19.29 18.50 -23.10
CA CYS A 44 19.17 17.06 -22.94
C CYS A 44 20.02 16.62 -21.76
N LEU A 45 19.41 15.97 -20.77
CA LEU A 45 20.08 15.51 -19.56
C LEU A 45 19.92 13.99 -19.43
N LYS A 46 20.95 13.34 -18.90
CA LYS A 46 20.90 11.94 -18.45
C LYS A 46 21.29 11.90 -16.97
N ASN A 47 20.38 11.42 -16.11
CA ASN A 47 20.59 11.31 -14.66
C ASN A 47 20.99 12.62 -13.96
N ALA A 48 20.47 13.75 -14.43
CA ALA A 48 20.77 15.07 -13.89
C ALA A 48 19.54 15.96 -13.85
N GLU A 49 19.58 16.95 -12.97
CA GLU A 49 18.62 18.05 -12.90
C GLU A 49 19.35 19.35 -13.19
N VAL A 50 18.68 20.28 -13.87
CA VAL A 50 19.19 21.61 -14.16
C VAL A 50 18.17 22.65 -13.71
N ARG A 51 18.66 23.75 -13.16
CA ARG A 51 17.86 24.94 -12.88
C ARG A 51 18.37 26.05 -13.78
N PHE A 52 17.48 26.67 -14.54
CA PHE A 52 17.82 27.83 -15.36
C PHE A 52 17.70 29.11 -14.55
N ASN A 53 18.70 29.98 -14.66
CA ASN A 53 18.62 31.36 -14.22
C ASN A 53 18.81 32.23 -15.46
N PHE A 54 17.77 32.96 -15.86
CA PHE A 54 17.79 33.84 -17.03
C PHE A 54 18.14 35.31 -16.66
N GLY A 55 18.72 35.52 -15.48
CA GLY A 55 19.01 36.84 -14.90
C GLY A 55 18.00 37.29 -13.85
N ALA A 56 17.21 36.37 -13.27
CA ALA A 56 16.30 36.68 -12.17
C ALA A 56 17.03 36.80 -10.82
N THR A 57 18.22 36.19 -10.71
CA THR A 57 19.12 36.27 -9.56
C THR A 57 20.55 36.46 -10.07
N GLU A 58 21.48 36.90 -9.23
CA GLU A 58 22.89 37.08 -9.63
C GLU A 58 23.51 35.77 -10.14
N PHE A 59 24.35 35.88 -11.17
CA PHE A 59 25.07 34.73 -11.72
C PHE A 59 26.29 34.40 -10.86
N ALA A 60 26.42 33.13 -10.45
CA ALA A 60 27.62 32.62 -9.79
C ALA A 60 28.92 32.89 -10.59
N ASN A 61 28.87 32.80 -11.93
CA ASN A 61 29.92 33.29 -12.82
C ASN A 61 29.29 34.28 -13.82
N PRO A 62 29.41 35.60 -13.59
CA PRO A 62 28.83 36.60 -14.49
C PRO A 62 29.52 36.52 -15.87
N PRO A 63 28.77 36.70 -16.97
CA PRO A 63 29.38 36.71 -18.30
C PRO A 63 30.29 37.93 -18.52
N SER A 64 31.10 37.89 -19.59
CA SER A 64 31.90 39.05 -19.99
C SER A 64 31.03 40.23 -20.42
N LYS A 65 31.60 41.44 -20.48
CA LYS A 65 30.88 42.70 -20.71
C LYS A 65 30.04 42.74 -21.99
N ASP A 66 30.32 41.88 -22.95
CA ASP A 66 29.64 41.82 -24.25
C ASP A 66 28.30 41.05 -24.18
N TRP A 67 27.90 40.58 -23.00
CA TRP A 67 26.75 39.71 -22.81
C TRP A 67 25.77 40.30 -21.81
N VAL A 68 24.48 40.22 -22.16
CA VAL A 68 23.38 40.65 -21.31
C VAL A 68 22.50 39.45 -20.99
N ALA A 69 21.95 39.42 -19.78
CA ALA A 69 21.00 38.38 -19.38
C ALA A 69 19.70 38.47 -20.21
N VAL A 70 19.04 37.35 -20.49
CA VAL A 70 17.75 37.32 -21.21
C VAL A 70 16.73 38.28 -20.59
N ASN A 71 16.62 38.29 -19.26
CA ASN A 71 15.69 39.17 -18.56
C ASN A 71 15.99 40.67 -18.74
N ALA A 72 17.23 41.03 -19.12
CA ALA A 72 17.69 42.39 -19.35
C ALA A 72 17.84 42.74 -20.85
N ALA A 73 17.63 41.80 -21.77
CA ALA A 73 17.70 42.06 -23.20
C ALA A 73 16.58 43.03 -23.65
N GLY A 74 16.85 43.95 -24.56
CA GLY A 74 15.83 44.87 -25.10
C GLY A 74 14.72 44.13 -25.86
N GLU A 75 13.57 44.77 -26.04
CA GLU A 75 12.39 44.18 -26.71
C GLU A 75 12.68 43.78 -28.16
N GLU A 76 13.56 44.52 -28.84
CA GLU A 76 14.05 44.25 -30.19
C GLU A 76 14.78 42.90 -30.33
N ASN A 77 15.25 42.36 -29.20
CA ASN A 77 15.98 41.09 -29.11
C ASN A 77 15.12 39.96 -28.53
N ARG A 78 13.79 40.14 -28.46
CA ARG A 78 12.86 39.14 -27.93
C ARG A 78 11.80 38.80 -28.98
N ILE A 79 11.55 37.51 -29.16
CA ILE A 79 10.40 37.01 -29.91
C ILE A 79 9.44 36.38 -28.90
N VAL A 80 8.26 36.96 -28.77
CA VAL A 80 7.18 36.38 -27.95
C VAL A 80 6.69 35.13 -28.65
N SER A 81 6.86 33.98 -27.99
CA SER A 81 6.40 32.72 -28.54
C SER A 81 4.88 32.70 -28.67
N THR A 82 4.38 32.35 -29.86
CA THR A 82 2.96 32.03 -30.09
C THR A 82 2.60 30.63 -29.60
N PHE A 83 3.56 29.83 -29.12
CA PHE A 83 3.25 28.66 -28.32
C PHE A 83 2.67 29.12 -26.99
N SER A 84 1.34 29.17 -26.94
CA SER A 84 0.58 29.17 -25.70
C SER A 84 0.80 27.85 -24.98
N SER A 85 1.94 27.74 -24.29
CA SER A 85 1.97 27.02 -23.03
C SER A 85 0.89 27.71 -22.19
N GLY A 86 -0.27 27.07 -22.03
CA GLY A 86 -1.45 27.68 -21.41
C GLY A 86 -1.04 28.54 -20.22
N SER A 87 -1.34 29.83 -20.31
CA SER A 87 -1.11 30.90 -19.34
C SER A 87 -0.39 30.45 -18.06
N ILE A 88 0.95 30.57 -18.02
CA ILE A 88 1.77 30.47 -16.80
C ILE A 88 1.61 31.79 -16.01
N GLY A 89 0.36 32.07 -15.67
CA GLY A 89 -0.11 33.33 -15.12
C GLY A 89 -1.45 33.10 -14.45
N ASN A 90 -1.50 32.07 -13.60
CA ASN A 90 -2.42 31.96 -12.48
C ASN A 90 -1.79 30.94 -11.52
N ALA A 91 -1.69 31.30 -10.24
CA ALA A 91 -1.45 30.32 -9.18
C ALA A 91 -2.34 29.10 -9.45
N VAL A 92 -1.80 27.88 -9.36
CA VAL A 92 -2.58 26.65 -9.46
C VAL A 92 -3.77 26.82 -8.52
N VAL A 93 -4.97 27.08 -9.08
CA VAL A 93 -6.17 27.26 -8.29
C VAL A 93 -6.42 25.91 -7.67
N GLN A 94 -6.10 25.78 -6.38
CA GLN A 94 -6.31 24.57 -5.62
C GLN A 94 -7.80 24.28 -5.65
N LYS A 95 -8.21 23.36 -6.53
CA LYS A 95 -9.60 22.90 -6.56
C LYS A 95 -9.82 22.14 -5.25
N PRO A 96 -10.87 22.46 -4.48
CA PRO A 96 -11.09 21.84 -3.18
C PRO A 96 -11.18 20.31 -3.26
N ASN A 97 -11.74 19.78 -4.35
CA ASN A 97 -11.87 18.34 -4.57
C ASN A 97 -10.67 17.67 -5.28
N ALA A 98 -9.48 18.30 -5.25
CA ALA A 98 -8.25 17.77 -5.83
C ALA A 98 -7.16 17.60 -4.75
N PRO A 99 -7.02 16.42 -4.13
CA PRO A 99 -6.07 16.20 -3.05
C PRO A 99 -4.62 16.28 -3.50
N LEU A 100 -3.73 16.63 -2.57
CA LEU A 100 -2.28 16.61 -2.75
C LEU A 100 -1.73 15.18 -2.66
N ALA A 101 -2.28 14.36 -1.78
CA ALA A 101 -1.87 12.97 -1.58
C ALA A 101 -3.04 12.01 -1.74
N LEU A 102 -2.80 10.90 -2.43
CA LEU A 102 -3.74 9.80 -2.62
C LEU A 102 -3.08 8.50 -2.19
N ILE A 103 -3.68 7.83 -1.21
CA ILE A 103 -3.27 6.53 -0.67
C ILE A 103 -4.34 5.50 -1.02
N ILE A 104 -3.95 4.43 -1.71
CA ILE A 104 -4.85 3.33 -2.10
C ILE A 104 -4.51 2.09 -1.28
N GLU A 105 -5.56 1.51 -0.70
CA GLU A 105 -5.50 0.36 0.21
C GLU A 105 -6.42 -0.75 -0.32
N PRO A 106 -6.04 -2.03 -0.30
CA PRO A 106 -6.84 -3.10 -0.93
C PRO A 106 -8.11 -3.44 -0.16
N SER A 107 -8.17 -3.13 1.14
CA SER A 107 -9.30 -3.44 2.00
C SER A 107 -9.78 -2.23 2.81
N ARG A 108 -11.02 -2.31 3.29
CA ARG A 108 -11.61 -1.26 4.12
C ARG A 108 -10.90 -1.15 5.46
N GLU A 109 -10.54 -2.29 6.03
CA GLU A 109 -9.92 -2.40 7.34
C GLU A 109 -8.52 -1.78 7.34
N LEU A 110 -7.75 -1.94 6.26
CA LEU A 110 -6.44 -1.29 6.10
C LEU A 110 -6.59 0.21 5.87
N ALA A 111 -7.53 0.62 5.02
CA ALA A 111 -7.84 2.04 4.81
C ALA A 111 -8.24 2.76 6.11
N GLU A 112 -9.08 2.13 6.94
CA GLU A 112 -9.44 2.65 8.28
C GLU A 112 -8.21 2.78 9.18
N GLN A 113 -7.29 1.79 9.17
CA GLN A 113 -6.07 1.82 9.97
C GLN A 113 -5.13 2.95 9.54
N THR A 114 -4.82 3.05 8.25
CA THR A 114 -3.98 4.11 7.69
C THR A 114 -4.56 5.49 7.97
N TYR A 115 -5.87 5.66 7.77
CA TYR A 115 -6.58 6.90 8.10
C TYR A 115 -6.45 7.29 9.57
N GLU A 116 -6.66 6.36 10.50
CA GLU A 116 -6.51 6.64 11.93
C GLU A 116 -5.06 6.97 12.33
N GLN A 117 -4.06 6.38 11.67
CA GLN A 117 -2.66 6.79 11.88
C GLN A 117 -2.40 8.21 11.39
N ILE A 118 -2.89 8.58 10.20
CA ILE A 118 -2.79 9.95 9.68
C ILE A 118 -3.41 10.94 10.67
N ARG A 119 -4.59 10.62 11.24
CA ARG A 119 -5.24 11.45 12.26
C ARG A 119 -4.41 11.61 13.53
N LYS A 120 -3.65 10.59 13.94
CA LYS A 120 -2.73 10.70 15.09
C LYS A 120 -1.55 11.62 14.78
N PHE A 121 -0.93 11.46 13.61
CA PHE A 121 0.20 12.30 13.19
C PHE A 121 -0.21 13.75 12.98
N LYS A 122 -1.35 13.97 12.33
CA LYS A 122 -1.92 15.30 12.05
C LYS A 122 -2.08 16.17 13.30
N ARG A 123 -2.35 15.59 14.47
CA ARG A 123 -2.54 16.37 15.73
C ARG A 123 -1.33 17.26 16.07
N TYR A 124 -0.15 16.91 15.56
CA TYR A 124 1.08 17.66 15.78
C TYR A 124 1.39 18.67 14.67
N LEU A 125 0.58 18.74 13.60
CA LEU A 125 0.73 19.65 12.47
C LEU A 125 -0.39 20.71 12.53
N LYS A 126 -0.06 21.90 13.04
CA LYS A 126 -1.04 22.98 13.26
C LYS A 126 -1.10 24.00 12.13
N ASP A 127 -0.01 24.21 11.42
CA ASP A 127 0.09 25.21 10.36
C ASP A 127 1.05 24.78 9.23
N PRO A 128 0.54 24.38 8.05
CA PRO A 128 -0.87 24.09 7.79
C PRO A 128 -1.33 22.81 8.51
N CYS A 129 -2.62 22.75 8.83
CA CYS A 129 -3.27 21.56 9.37
C CYS A 129 -3.87 20.73 8.22
N PRO A 130 -3.27 19.60 7.82
CA PRO A 130 -3.71 18.84 6.65
C PRO A 130 -5.14 18.31 6.83
N ARG A 131 -5.98 18.34 5.81
CA ARG A 131 -7.33 17.74 5.83
C ARG A 131 -7.32 16.38 5.17
N GLU A 132 -7.84 15.39 5.87
CA GLU A 132 -7.84 13.99 5.51
C GLU A 132 -9.27 13.48 5.28
N LEU A 133 -9.44 12.62 4.28
CA LEU A 133 -10.73 12.00 3.99
C LEU A 133 -10.57 10.50 3.70
N LEU A 134 -11.46 9.70 4.32
CA LEU A 134 -11.55 8.26 4.10
C LEU A 134 -12.66 7.94 3.09
N LEU A 135 -12.29 7.32 1.96
CA LEU A 135 -13.18 6.94 0.87
C LEU A 135 -13.29 5.41 0.77
N ILE A 136 -14.20 4.84 1.55
CA ILE A 136 -14.54 3.42 1.51
C ILE A 136 -16.03 3.23 1.23
N GLY A 137 -16.41 2.06 0.69
CA GLY A 137 -17.82 1.71 0.47
C GLY A 137 -18.61 1.71 1.78
N GLY A 138 -19.95 1.86 1.73
CA GLY A 138 -20.81 1.81 2.92
C GLY A 138 -20.62 2.94 3.96
N ALA A 139 -19.79 3.94 3.67
CA ALA A 139 -19.71 5.17 4.45
C ALA A 139 -20.78 6.19 4.02
N ASN A 140 -21.04 7.22 4.83
CA ASN A 140 -22.05 8.24 4.53
C ASN A 140 -21.62 9.11 3.33
N THR A 141 -22.22 8.86 2.17
CA THR A 141 -21.93 9.59 0.92
C THR A 141 -22.05 11.10 1.07
N LYS A 142 -23.07 11.60 1.79
CA LYS A 142 -23.27 13.04 1.95
C LYS A 142 -22.09 13.68 2.68
N GLN A 143 -21.64 13.07 3.78
CA GLN A 143 -20.47 13.57 4.52
C GLN A 143 -19.19 13.56 3.68
N GLN A 144 -19.00 12.52 2.85
CA GLN A 144 -17.85 12.47 1.93
C GLN A 144 -17.90 13.61 0.90
N MET A 145 -19.08 13.86 0.32
CA MET A 145 -19.25 14.95 -0.64
C MET A 145 -19.05 16.31 0.03
N ASP A 146 -19.63 16.56 1.19
CA ASP A 146 -19.48 17.83 1.92
C ASP A 146 -18.00 18.10 2.25
N ALA A 147 -17.24 17.06 2.62
CA ALA A 147 -15.80 17.15 2.84
C ALA A 147 -15.04 17.51 1.55
N LEU A 148 -15.35 16.83 0.42
CA LEU A 148 -14.74 17.14 -0.89
C LEU A 148 -15.00 18.58 -1.34
N HIS A 149 -16.21 19.11 -1.12
CA HIS A 149 -16.54 20.50 -1.43
C HIS A 149 -15.81 21.50 -0.52
N SER A 150 -15.64 21.15 0.76
CA SER A 150 -14.91 21.98 1.72
C SER A 150 -13.42 22.05 1.42
N GLY A 151 -12.89 21.00 0.80
CA GLY A 151 -11.52 20.87 0.37
C GLY A 151 -10.74 19.83 1.19
N ILE A 152 -9.85 19.10 0.54
CA ILE A 152 -9.17 17.95 1.14
C ILE A 152 -7.72 17.89 0.64
N ASP A 153 -6.77 17.54 1.52
CA ASP A 153 -5.34 17.47 1.20
C ASP A 153 -4.85 16.02 1.04
N ILE A 154 -5.34 15.09 1.87
CA ILE A 154 -4.94 13.67 1.88
C ILE A 154 -6.16 12.74 1.77
N VAL A 155 -6.27 11.97 0.69
CA VAL A 155 -7.29 10.92 0.55
C VAL A 155 -6.69 9.56 0.86
N VAL A 156 -7.37 8.79 1.72
CA VAL A 156 -7.16 7.34 1.88
C VAL A 156 -8.38 6.62 1.32
N ALA A 157 -8.20 5.67 0.41
CA ALA A 157 -9.33 5.08 -0.30
C ALA A 157 -9.16 3.60 -0.65
N THR A 158 -10.29 2.90 -0.74
CA THR A 158 -10.35 1.59 -1.42
C THR A 158 -10.65 1.78 -2.91
N PRO A 159 -10.10 0.95 -3.82
CA PRO A 159 -10.19 1.12 -5.27
C PRO A 159 -11.59 1.37 -5.82
N GLY A 160 -12.59 0.55 -5.46
CA GLY A 160 -13.95 0.69 -6.01
C GLY A 160 -14.56 2.06 -5.74
N ARG A 161 -14.55 2.49 -4.46
CA ARG A 161 -15.12 3.81 -4.09
C ARG A 161 -14.34 4.98 -4.70
N LEU A 162 -13.03 4.82 -4.87
CA LEU A 162 -12.17 5.82 -5.50
C LEU A 162 -12.50 5.97 -7.00
N ASP A 163 -12.61 4.86 -7.72
CA ASP A 163 -12.91 4.85 -9.17
C ASP A 163 -14.27 5.51 -9.45
N ASP A 164 -15.28 5.23 -8.62
CA ASP A 164 -16.62 5.85 -8.72
C ASP A 164 -16.55 7.39 -8.63
N LEU A 165 -15.81 7.91 -7.65
CA LEU A 165 -15.74 9.35 -7.39
C LEU A 165 -14.91 10.09 -8.45
N ILE A 166 -13.90 9.44 -9.01
CA ILE A 166 -13.10 9.99 -10.10
C ILE A 166 -13.91 9.97 -11.40
N SER A 167 -14.59 8.86 -11.70
CA SER A 167 -15.38 8.69 -12.92
C SER A 167 -16.57 9.66 -12.99
N THR A 168 -17.13 10.05 -11.85
CA THR A 168 -18.20 11.07 -11.75
C THR A 168 -17.67 12.51 -11.74
N GLY A 169 -16.35 12.72 -11.72
CA GLY A 169 -15.73 14.05 -11.58
C GLY A 169 -15.86 14.67 -10.18
N SER A 170 -16.35 13.91 -9.20
CA SER A 170 -16.48 14.34 -7.81
C SER A 170 -15.13 14.50 -7.12
N LEU A 171 -14.14 13.69 -7.52
CA LEU A 171 -12.74 13.76 -7.09
C LEU A 171 -11.84 13.97 -8.31
N LEU A 172 -10.94 14.94 -8.26
CA LEU A 172 -10.01 15.25 -9.34
C LEU A 172 -8.58 14.88 -8.93
N LEU A 173 -7.78 14.42 -9.90
CA LEU A 173 -6.38 14.03 -9.68
C LEU A 173 -5.37 15.10 -10.08
N THR A 174 -5.85 16.29 -10.48
CA THR A 174 -5.02 17.35 -11.07
C THR A 174 -3.96 17.89 -10.09
N ASN A 175 -4.22 17.84 -8.79
CA ASN A 175 -3.30 18.39 -7.79
C ASN A 175 -2.44 17.32 -7.11
N CYS A 176 -2.70 16.04 -7.37
CA CYS A 176 -2.03 14.92 -6.70
C CYS A 176 -0.52 14.92 -6.97
N ARG A 177 0.28 15.13 -5.93
CA ARG A 177 1.76 15.11 -5.94
C ARG A 177 2.33 13.87 -5.28
N PHE A 178 1.56 13.19 -4.44
CA PHE A 178 1.94 11.95 -3.78
C PHE A 178 0.94 10.85 -4.11
N PHE A 179 1.40 9.80 -4.77
CA PHE A 179 0.57 8.65 -5.11
C PHE A 179 1.12 7.38 -4.45
N ILE A 180 0.38 6.86 -3.48
CA ILE A 180 0.81 5.74 -2.64
C ILE A 180 -0.08 4.54 -2.92
N LEU A 181 0.55 3.40 -3.20
CA LEU A 181 -0.11 2.09 -3.27
C LEU A 181 0.41 1.27 -2.08
N ASP A 182 -0.45 1.01 -1.12
CA ASP A 182 -0.13 0.09 -0.02
C ASP A 182 -0.65 -1.32 -0.33
N GLU A 183 0.04 -2.33 0.19
CA GLU A 183 -0.18 -3.75 -0.13
C GLU A 183 -0.39 -3.99 -1.64
N CYS A 184 0.54 -3.51 -2.46
CA CYS A 184 0.37 -3.49 -3.92
C CYS A 184 0.15 -4.87 -4.54
N ASP A 185 0.73 -5.92 -3.97
CA ASP A 185 0.48 -7.31 -4.34
C ASP A 185 -0.97 -7.75 -4.08
N GLY A 186 -1.57 -7.30 -2.98
CA GLY A 186 -3.00 -7.45 -2.70
C GLY A 186 -3.86 -6.72 -3.72
N LEU A 187 -3.52 -5.47 -4.06
CA LEU A 187 -4.22 -4.68 -5.08
C LEU A 187 -4.17 -5.35 -6.46
N LEU A 188 -3.02 -5.89 -6.85
CA LEU A 188 -2.83 -6.57 -8.13
C LEU A 188 -3.56 -7.90 -8.17
N SER A 189 -3.49 -8.69 -7.09
CA SER A 189 -4.20 -9.97 -6.96
C SER A 189 -5.72 -9.81 -7.01
N ALA A 190 -6.25 -8.68 -6.53
CA ALA A 190 -7.66 -8.32 -6.62
C ALA A 190 -8.08 -7.77 -8.01
N GLY A 191 -7.15 -7.66 -8.96
CA GLY A 191 -7.45 -7.23 -10.34
C GLY A 191 -7.46 -5.71 -10.56
N TYR A 192 -6.93 -4.91 -9.64
CA TYR A 192 -6.97 -3.44 -9.76
C TYR A 192 -5.82 -2.82 -10.58
N GLY A 193 -4.93 -3.63 -11.18
CA GLY A 193 -3.75 -3.13 -11.92
C GLY A 193 -4.07 -2.18 -13.08
N ASP A 194 -5.14 -2.46 -13.84
CA ASP A 194 -5.58 -1.59 -14.93
C ASP A 194 -6.15 -0.27 -14.42
N MET A 195 -6.93 -0.32 -13.34
CA MET A 195 -7.46 0.88 -12.68
C MET A 195 -6.32 1.78 -12.17
N ILE A 196 -5.32 1.20 -11.51
CA ILE A 196 -4.12 1.92 -11.06
C ILE A 196 -3.38 2.56 -12.24
N THR A 197 -3.21 1.83 -13.35
CA THR A 197 -2.59 2.38 -14.56
C THR A 197 -3.39 3.58 -15.09
N ARG A 198 -4.73 3.48 -15.15
CA ARG A 198 -5.61 4.57 -15.60
C ARG A 198 -5.50 5.78 -14.68
N LEU A 199 -5.60 5.60 -13.37
CA LEU A 199 -5.46 6.69 -12.39
C LEU A 199 -4.11 7.36 -12.53
N HIS A 200 -3.02 6.57 -12.60
CA HIS A 200 -1.69 7.11 -12.81
C HIS A 200 -1.64 7.97 -14.07
N SER A 201 -2.24 7.56 -15.19
CA SER A 201 -2.22 8.36 -16.42
C SER A 201 -2.93 9.73 -16.30
N GLN A 202 -3.90 9.86 -15.39
CA GLN A 202 -4.64 11.10 -15.13
C GLN A 202 -3.92 12.05 -14.16
N ILE A 203 -2.92 11.57 -13.41
CA ILE A 203 -2.15 12.39 -12.46
C ILE A 203 -1.04 13.14 -13.21
N PRO A 204 -0.95 14.49 -13.11
CA PRO A 204 0.14 15.23 -13.76
C PRO A 204 1.51 14.81 -13.21
N LYS A 205 2.45 14.47 -14.10
CA LYS A 205 3.79 13.96 -13.74
C LYS A 205 4.77 15.04 -13.35
N VAL A 206 4.61 16.22 -13.95
CA VAL A 206 5.42 17.41 -13.69
C VAL A 206 4.47 18.58 -13.54
N THR A 207 4.70 19.42 -12.55
CA THR A 207 3.95 20.66 -12.31
C THR A 207 4.68 21.87 -12.90
N PRO A 208 3.97 23.00 -13.12
CA PRO A 208 4.58 24.22 -13.67
C PRO A 208 5.75 24.79 -12.85
N ASP A 209 5.78 24.52 -11.55
CA ASP A 209 6.88 24.88 -10.62
C ASP A 209 8.06 23.89 -10.66
N GLY A 210 8.03 22.88 -11.54
CA GLY A 210 9.08 21.89 -11.69
C GLY A 210 8.99 20.70 -10.72
N GLY A 211 7.97 20.67 -9.86
CA GLY A 211 7.70 19.53 -8.98
C GLY A 211 7.37 18.26 -9.77
N ARG A 212 7.82 17.11 -9.28
CA ARG A 212 7.51 15.79 -9.86
C ARG A 212 6.51 15.04 -8.99
N LEU A 213 5.68 14.20 -9.62
CA LEU A 213 4.88 13.21 -8.90
C LEU A 213 5.81 12.26 -8.15
N GLN A 214 5.63 12.17 -6.84
CA GLN A 214 6.27 11.14 -6.02
C GLN A 214 5.32 9.95 -5.90
N MET A 215 5.79 8.78 -6.32
CA MET A 215 5.04 7.53 -6.20
C MET A 215 5.73 6.63 -5.18
N VAL A 216 4.96 6.06 -4.27
CA VAL A 216 5.43 5.08 -3.28
C VAL A 216 4.62 3.80 -3.44
N VAL A 217 5.31 2.67 -3.51
CA VAL A 217 4.69 1.35 -3.60
C VAL A 217 5.19 0.52 -2.43
N CYS A 218 4.29 0.18 -1.51
CA CYS A 218 4.55 -0.72 -0.41
C CYS A 218 3.97 -2.09 -0.76
N SER A 219 4.74 -3.16 -0.58
CA SER A 219 4.30 -4.53 -0.86
C SER A 219 5.13 -5.53 -0.08
N ALA A 220 4.49 -6.62 0.34
CA ALA A 220 5.18 -7.72 1.00
C ALA A 220 6.03 -8.56 0.01
N THR A 221 5.68 -8.52 -1.28
CA THR A 221 6.33 -9.29 -2.35
C THR A 221 6.90 -8.36 -3.43
N LEU A 222 7.82 -7.47 -3.02
CA LEU A 222 8.53 -6.54 -3.93
C LEU A 222 9.17 -7.25 -5.13
N HIS A 223 9.56 -8.51 -4.98
CA HIS A 223 10.20 -9.28 -6.05
C HIS A 223 9.24 -9.99 -7.01
N SER A 224 7.94 -9.98 -6.74
CA SER A 224 6.95 -10.60 -7.63
C SER A 224 6.99 -9.97 -9.02
N PHE A 225 6.71 -10.78 -10.04
CA PHE A 225 6.73 -10.33 -11.43
C PHE A 225 5.80 -9.14 -11.65
N ASP A 226 4.58 -9.20 -11.10
CA ASP A 226 3.56 -8.17 -11.32
C ASP A 226 3.90 -6.85 -10.63
N VAL A 227 4.44 -6.88 -9.40
CA VAL A 227 4.90 -5.67 -8.70
C VAL A 227 6.08 -5.04 -9.43
N LYS A 228 7.08 -5.83 -9.86
CA LYS A 228 8.20 -5.31 -10.68
C LYS A 228 7.72 -4.71 -11.99
N LYS A 229 6.79 -5.39 -12.67
CA LYS A 229 6.21 -4.90 -13.93
C LYS A 229 5.48 -3.59 -13.73
N LEU A 230 4.69 -3.45 -12.67
CA LEU A 230 4.00 -2.20 -12.31
C LEU A 230 5.00 -1.08 -11.99
N ALA A 231 5.99 -1.35 -11.15
CA ALA A 231 7.02 -0.37 -10.78
C ALA A 231 7.79 0.14 -12.01
N ASN A 232 8.24 -0.76 -12.88
CA ASN A 232 8.94 -0.41 -14.12
C ASN A 232 8.06 0.38 -15.10
N LYS A 233 6.74 0.13 -15.09
CA LYS A 233 5.79 0.80 -15.98
C LYS A 233 5.42 2.21 -15.50
N LEU A 234 5.27 2.39 -14.18
CA LEU A 234 4.66 3.61 -13.61
C LEU A 234 5.68 4.54 -12.94
N MET A 235 6.72 3.99 -12.30
CA MET A 235 7.64 4.76 -11.47
C MET A 235 8.85 5.24 -12.27
N HIS A 236 9.36 6.42 -11.93
CA HIS A 236 10.55 7.00 -12.55
C HIS A 236 11.77 6.82 -11.64
N PHE A 237 12.70 5.93 -12.03
CA PHE A 237 13.90 5.58 -11.25
C PHE A 237 13.61 5.26 -9.77
N PRO A 238 12.78 4.23 -9.48
CA PRO A 238 12.43 3.90 -8.10
C PRO A 238 13.65 3.42 -7.30
N VAL A 239 13.73 3.85 -6.05
CA VAL A 239 14.67 3.29 -5.06
C VAL A 239 14.00 2.07 -4.42
N TRP A 240 14.65 0.91 -4.51
CA TRP A 240 14.18 -0.32 -3.89
C TRP A 240 14.69 -0.40 -2.45
N ILE A 241 13.76 -0.42 -1.49
CA ILE A 241 14.06 -0.65 -0.07
C ILE A 241 13.49 -2.01 0.28
N ASP A 242 14.33 -3.04 0.22
CA ASP A 242 13.96 -4.42 0.57
C ASP A 242 14.50 -4.76 1.95
N LEU A 243 13.60 -4.96 2.90
CA LEU A 243 13.91 -5.30 4.29
C LEU A 243 13.95 -6.81 4.55
N LYS A 244 13.48 -7.65 3.60
CA LYS A 244 13.37 -9.11 3.77
C LYS A 244 14.47 -9.89 3.05
N GLY A 245 14.98 -9.40 1.92
CA GLY A 245 15.80 -10.22 1.02
C GLY A 245 14.98 -11.35 0.38
N GLN A 246 15.64 -12.45 -0.05
CA GLN A 246 14.93 -13.65 -0.54
C GLN A 246 14.14 -14.30 0.60
N ASP A 247 12.94 -14.82 0.27
CA ASP A 247 11.95 -15.42 1.17
C ASP A 247 12.57 -16.17 2.36
N SER A 248 12.77 -15.47 3.46
CA SER A 248 13.19 -16.05 4.73
C SER A 248 12.05 -15.90 5.72
N VAL A 249 11.66 -17.02 6.33
CA VAL A 249 10.92 -16.96 7.59
C VAL A 249 11.84 -16.21 8.56
N PRO A 250 11.35 -15.19 9.30
CA PRO A 250 12.17 -14.52 10.29
C PRO A 250 12.84 -15.54 11.21
N GLU A 251 14.14 -15.40 11.48
CA GLU A 251 14.89 -16.31 12.37
C GLU A 251 14.26 -16.43 13.77
N THR A 252 13.42 -15.45 14.15
CA THR A 252 12.67 -15.42 15.40
C THR A 252 11.45 -16.35 15.43
N VAL A 253 11.11 -17.01 14.32
CA VAL A 253 9.98 -17.96 14.24
C VAL A 253 10.51 -19.39 14.33
N HIS A 254 10.14 -20.08 15.41
CA HIS A 254 10.44 -21.50 15.59
C HIS A 254 9.35 -22.36 14.97
N HIS A 255 9.74 -23.23 14.03
CA HIS A 255 8.85 -24.19 13.39
C HIS A 255 8.95 -25.55 14.07
N VAL A 256 7.79 -26.14 14.40
CA VAL A 256 7.69 -27.51 14.92
C VAL A 256 6.62 -28.24 14.13
N VAL A 257 6.93 -29.48 13.75
CA VAL A 257 5.98 -30.40 13.12
C VAL A 257 5.65 -31.50 14.10
N CYS A 258 4.35 -31.71 14.35
CA CYS A 258 3.87 -32.81 15.17
C CYS A 258 3.14 -33.83 14.29
N HIS A 259 3.70 -35.03 14.16
CA HIS A 259 3.06 -36.12 13.43
C HIS A 259 1.93 -36.70 14.30
N VAL A 260 0.74 -36.79 13.70
CA VAL A 260 -0.44 -37.43 14.33
C VAL A 260 -0.60 -38.80 13.70
N ASP A 261 -0.30 -39.84 14.47
CA ASP A 261 -0.38 -41.23 14.04
C ASP A 261 -1.46 -41.97 14.86
N PRO A 262 -2.59 -42.37 14.24
CA PRO A 262 -3.69 -43.05 14.92
C PRO A 262 -3.39 -44.52 15.26
N ILE A 263 -2.32 -45.09 14.70
CA ILE A 263 -1.86 -46.44 15.02
C ILE A 263 -1.05 -46.40 16.32
N ALA A 264 -0.16 -45.41 16.45
CA ALA A 264 0.67 -45.21 17.63
C ALA A 264 -0.10 -44.61 18.82
N ASP A 265 -0.88 -43.54 18.61
CA ASP A 265 -1.74 -42.96 19.64
C ASP A 265 -3.16 -43.53 19.52
N GLN A 266 -3.48 -44.55 20.31
CA GLN A 266 -4.81 -45.17 20.30
C GLN A 266 -5.83 -44.48 21.22
N SER A 267 -5.51 -43.30 21.80
CA SER A 267 -6.42 -42.57 22.69
C SER A 267 -7.72 -42.15 21.99
N TRP A 268 -7.70 -42.03 20.65
CA TRP A 268 -8.89 -41.76 19.84
C TRP A 268 -10.01 -42.78 20.03
N LYS A 269 -9.68 -44.04 20.38
CA LYS A 269 -10.69 -45.08 20.64
C LYS A 269 -11.56 -44.72 21.83
N SER A 270 -10.93 -44.26 22.92
CA SER A 270 -11.63 -43.80 24.13
C SER A 270 -12.37 -42.47 23.88
N LEU A 271 -11.77 -41.57 23.11
CA LEU A 271 -12.41 -40.33 22.68
C LEU A 271 -13.73 -40.63 21.95
N MET A 272 -13.68 -41.47 20.91
CA MET A 272 -14.84 -41.86 20.10
C MET A 272 -15.95 -42.51 20.94
N GLN A 273 -15.59 -43.39 21.90
CA GLN A 273 -16.57 -44.02 22.79
C GLN A 273 -17.22 -43.03 23.76
N SER A 274 -16.43 -42.14 24.35
CA SER A 274 -16.90 -41.17 25.35
C SER A 274 -17.68 -40.00 24.73
N ARG A 275 -17.60 -39.81 23.41
CA ARG A 275 -18.12 -38.64 22.68
C ARG A 275 -17.60 -37.30 23.20
N LYS A 276 -16.51 -37.31 23.97
CA LYS A 276 -15.81 -36.11 24.46
C LYS A 276 -14.68 -35.74 23.51
N HIS A 277 -15.05 -35.44 22.26
CA HIS A 277 -14.09 -35.12 21.21
C HIS A 277 -14.63 -34.00 20.31
N ILE A 278 -13.74 -33.45 19.48
CA ILE A 278 -14.11 -32.49 18.44
C ILE A 278 -15.07 -33.13 17.42
N GLN A 279 -16.08 -32.40 17.00
CA GLN A 279 -16.92 -32.82 15.89
C GLN A 279 -16.13 -32.73 14.57
N THR A 280 -16.27 -33.70 13.68
CA THR A 280 -15.56 -33.72 12.39
C THR A 280 -16.46 -33.23 11.26
N ASP A 281 -15.89 -33.13 10.05
CA ASP A 281 -16.58 -32.76 8.81
C ASP A 281 -17.61 -33.78 8.31
N ALA A 282 -17.81 -34.88 9.04
CA ALA A 282 -18.74 -35.97 8.74
C ALA A 282 -18.51 -36.65 7.38
N VAL A 283 -17.33 -36.50 6.78
CA VAL A 283 -16.98 -37.18 5.50
C VAL A 283 -17.12 -38.70 5.62
N HIS A 284 -16.84 -39.27 6.79
CA HIS A 284 -16.93 -40.70 7.07
C HIS A 284 -18.22 -41.15 7.79
N ALA A 285 -19.25 -40.31 7.83
CA ALA A 285 -20.47 -40.60 8.59
C ALA A 285 -21.23 -41.86 8.10
N LYS A 286 -20.99 -42.30 6.86
CA LYS A 286 -21.62 -43.49 6.26
C LYS A 286 -20.70 -44.71 6.20
N ASP A 287 -19.44 -44.57 6.61
CA ASP A 287 -18.42 -45.62 6.46
C ASP A 287 -18.40 -46.61 7.64
N GLY A 288 -19.27 -46.42 8.64
CA GLY A 288 -19.37 -47.33 9.78
C GLY A 288 -18.15 -47.34 10.70
N CYS A 289 -17.39 -46.24 10.72
CA CYS A 289 -16.16 -46.09 11.50
C CYS A 289 -16.39 -46.43 12.97
N ASN A 290 -15.53 -47.29 13.52
CA ASN A 290 -15.64 -47.72 14.91
C ASN A 290 -14.27 -48.00 15.53
N PRO A 291 -14.14 -47.97 16.88
CA PRO A 291 -12.85 -48.08 17.57
C PRO A 291 -12.09 -49.39 17.37
N ASN A 292 -12.78 -50.45 16.92
CA ASN A 292 -12.20 -51.77 16.73
C ASN A 292 -11.80 -52.02 15.27
N ASP A 293 -12.16 -51.11 14.38
CA ASP A 293 -11.84 -51.17 12.95
C ASP A 293 -10.50 -50.48 12.67
N SER A 294 -9.79 -50.97 11.66
CA SER A 294 -8.50 -50.45 11.19
C SER A 294 -8.53 -50.10 9.70
N SER A 295 -9.72 -49.93 9.11
CA SER A 295 -9.90 -49.38 7.78
C SER A 295 -9.26 -47.99 7.63
N ALA A 296 -8.96 -47.61 6.38
CA ALA A 296 -8.36 -46.32 6.07
C ALA A 296 -9.28 -45.16 6.49
N GLU A 297 -10.59 -45.34 6.35
CA GLU A 297 -11.64 -44.41 6.72
C GLU A 297 -11.67 -44.21 8.24
N THR A 298 -11.62 -45.30 9.01
CA THR A 298 -11.55 -45.23 10.48
C THR A 298 -10.26 -44.55 10.96
N LEU A 299 -9.11 -44.86 10.35
CA LEU A 299 -7.84 -44.22 10.70
C LEU A 299 -7.81 -42.74 10.29
N SER A 300 -8.39 -42.39 9.15
CA SER A 300 -8.58 -41.00 8.70
C SER A 300 -9.43 -40.21 9.71
N GLU A 301 -10.54 -40.78 10.16
CA GLU A 301 -11.40 -40.19 11.18
C GLU A 301 -10.66 -40.04 12.52
N ALA A 302 -9.93 -41.07 12.94
CA ALA A 302 -9.10 -41.05 14.14
C ALA A 302 -8.07 -39.90 14.14
N VAL A 303 -7.42 -39.63 13.00
CA VAL A 303 -6.50 -38.49 12.84
C VAL A 303 -7.21 -37.17 13.10
N LYS A 304 -8.45 -36.99 12.61
CA LYS A 304 -9.21 -35.75 12.83
C LYS A 304 -9.52 -35.55 14.32
N LEU A 305 -9.89 -36.62 15.03
CA LEU A 305 -10.14 -36.60 16.47
C LEU A 305 -8.87 -36.23 17.25
N LEU A 306 -7.75 -36.90 16.95
CA LEU A 306 -6.46 -36.67 17.61
C LEU A 306 -5.94 -35.26 17.37
N LYS A 307 -6.15 -34.67 16.18
CA LYS A 307 -5.74 -33.29 15.91
C LYS A 307 -6.38 -32.30 16.88
N GLY A 308 -7.67 -32.46 17.20
CA GLY A 308 -8.34 -31.63 18.21
C GLY A 308 -7.67 -31.73 19.59
N GLU A 309 -7.33 -32.95 20.00
CA GLU A 309 -6.67 -33.24 21.28
C GLU A 309 -5.23 -32.73 21.33
N TYR A 310 -4.46 -32.90 20.25
CA TYR A 310 -3.07 -32.45 20.15
C TYR A 310 -2.95 -30.93 20.24
N VAL A 311 -3.90 -30.19 19.64
CA VAL A 311 -3.95 -28.73 19.76
C VAL A 311 -4.14 -28.31 21.22
N VAL A 312 -5.02 -28.98 21.97
CA VAL A 312 -5.22 -28.71 23.40
C VAL A 312 -3.97 -29.01 24.20
N ARG A 313 -3.34 -30.17 23.98
CA ARG A 313 -2.09 -30.57 24.64
C ARG A 313 -0.98 -29.55 24.37
N ALA A 314 -0.82 -29.10 23.13
CA ALA A 314 0.17 -28.10 22.75
C ALA A 314 -0.03 -26.79 23.50
N ILE A 315 -1.28 -26.28 23.55
CA ILE A 315 -1.61 -25.03 24.26
C ILE A 315 -1.29 -25.15 25.76
N VAL A 316 -1.69 -26.26 26.39
CA VAL A 316 -1.51 -26.47 27.84
C VAL A 316 -0.04 -26.67 28.20
N GLN A 317 0.67 -27.53 27.48
CA GLN A 317 2.06 -27.87 27.79
C GLN A 317 3.01 -26.71 27.54
N GLN A 318 2.77 -25.91 26.50
CA GLN A 318 3.56 -24.72 26.20
C GLN A 318 3.08 -23.47 26.95
N GLN A 319 2.08 -23.61 27.82
CA GLN A 319 1.49 -22.50 28.60
C GLN A 319 1.13 -21.29 27.72
N MET A 320 0.53 -21.55 26.55
CA MET A 320 0.21 -20.50 25.59
C MET A 320 -0.88 -19.59 26.14
N ASP A 321 -0.57 -18.30 26.33
CA ASP A 321 -1.57 -17.32 26.74
C ASP A 321 -2.56 -16.96 25.62
N ARG A 322 -2.08 -16.97 24.37
CA ARG A 322 -2.83 -16.65 23.16
C ARG A 322 -2.32 -17.48 21.99
N ALA A 323 -3.23 -17.97 21.18
CA ALA A 323 -2.90 -18.75 19.99
C ALA A 323 -3.81 -18.36 18.82
N ILE A 324 -3.25 -18.39 17.62
CA ILE A 324 -4.02 -18.33 16.37
C ILE A 324 -3.95 -19.72 15.73
N ILE A 325 -5.11 -20.34 15.53
CA ILE A 325 -5.20 -21.68 14.97
C ILE A 325 -5.80 -21.56 13.57
N PHE A 326 -5.05 -22.00 12.57
CA PHE A 326 -5.51 -22.03 11.19
C PHE A 326 -6.13 -23.40 10.88
N CYS A 327 -7.38 -23.39 10.43
CA CYS A 327 -8.05 -24.60 9.93
C CYS A 327 -8.17 -24.55 8.40
N ARG A 328 -8.31 -25.74 7.80
CA ARG A 328 -8.44 -25.89 6.35
C ARG A 328 -9.83 -25.53 5.82
N THR A 329 -10.88 -25.55 6.63
CA THR A 329 -12.23 -25.14 6.20
C THR A 329 -12.89 -24.28 7.28
N LYS A 330 -13.93 -23.54 6.89
CA LYS A 330 -14.76 -22.78 7.85
C LYS A 330 -15.46 -23.70 8.85
N LEU A 331 -15.96 -24.85 8.37
CA LEU A 331 -16.59 -25.86 9.21
C LEU A 331 -15.63 -26.39 10.28
N ASP A 332 -14.36 -26.63 9.92
CA ASP A 332 -13.35 -27.03 10.90
C ASP A 332 -13.09 -25.95 11.95
N CYS A 333 -13.16 -24.66 11.56
CA CYS A 333 -13.07 -23.58 12.54
C CYS A 333 -14.23 -23.63 13.55
N ASP A 334 -15.45 -23.78 13.04
CA ASP A 334 -16.66 -23.83 13.86
C ASP A 334 -16.66 -25.05 14.80
N ASN A 335 -16.29 -26.22 14.29
CA ASN A 335 -16.18 -27.44 15.08
C ASN A 335 -15.13 -27.30 16.20
N LEU A 336 -13.98 -26.68 15.91
CA LEU A 336 -12.93 -26.46 16.90
C LEU A 336 -13.38 -25.43 17.94
N GLU A 337 -14.04 -24.35 17.54
CA GLU A 337 -14.62 -23.36 18.46
C GLU A 337 -15.60 -24.03 19.44
N GLN A 338 -16.53 -24.83 18.93
CA GLN A 338 -17.50 -25.57 19.75
C GLN A 338 -16.81 -26.57 20.69
N TYR A 339 -15.74 -27.23 20.24
CA TYR A 339 -14.96 -28.13 21.08
C TYR A 339 -14.29 -27.39 22.24
N PHE A 340 -13.64 -26.25 21.99
CA PHE A 340 -13.09 -25.43 23.07
C PHE A 340 -14.17 -24.90 24.02
N VAL A 341 -15.36 -24.57 23.50
CA VAL A 341 -16.51 -24.15 24.32
C VAL A 341 -17.01 -25.29 25.22
N SER A 342 -17.06 -26.52 24.71
CA SER A 342 -17.52 -27.68 25.48
C SER A 342 -16.55 -28.05 26.61
N MET A 343 -15.24 -27.83 26.41
CA MET A 343 -14.18 -28.01 27.44
C MET A 343 -14.17 -26.90 28.51
N GLY A 344 -15.23 -26.08 28.58
CA GLY A 344 -15.39 -25.00 29.54
C GLY A 344 -15.27 -23.61 28.92
N GLY A 345 -14.85 -23.50 27.65
CA GLY A 345 -14.59 -22.21 27.01
C GLY A 345 -15.80 -21.43 26.50
N GLY A 346 -15.48 -20.29 25.89
CA GLY A 346 -16.44 -19.37 25.28
C GLY A 346 -16.31 -17.93 25.80
N PRO A 347 -16.83 -16.94 25.06
CA PRO A 347 -16.59 -15.52 25.35
C PRO A 347 -17.22 -15.02 26.66
N ASN A 348 -18.15 -15.79 27.25
CA ASN A 348 -19.00 -15.34 28.36
C ASN A 348 -18.85 -16.19 29.65
N LYS A 349 -18.03 -17.24 29.67
CA LYS A 349 -17.80 -18.07 30.87
C LYS A 349 -16.59 -17.58 31.66
N ARG A 350 -16.83 -16.99 32.83
CA ARG A 350 -15.77 -16.63 33.79
C ARG A 350 -15.22 -17.90 34.45
N GLY A 351 -13.89 -18.04 34.52
CA GLY A 351 -13.22 -19.17 35.18
C GLY A 351 -12.91 -20.37 34.28
N SER A 352 -13.11 -20.26 32.97
CA SER A 352 -12.68 -21.28 32.01
C SER A 352 -11.17 -21.28 31.78
N SER A 353 -10.59 -22.46 31.56
CA SER A 353 -9.20 -22.62 31.09
C SER A 353 -8.97 -22.14 29.65
N PHE A 354 -10.02 -22.10 28.84
CA PHE A 354 -9.94 -21.71 27.42
C PHE A 354 -11.02 -20.69 27.04
N SER A 355 -10.76 -19.85 26.06
CA SER A 355 -11.81 -19.12 25.35
C SER A 355 -11.46 -19.11 23.87
N CYS A 356 -12.45 -19.29 23.00
CA CYS A 356 -12.23 -19.50 21.58
C CYS A 356 -13.26 -18.72 20.78
N VAL A 357 -12.82 -18.08 19.70
CA VAL A 357 -13.70 -17.36 18.75
C VAL A 357 -13.24 -17.52 17.30
N CYS A 358 -14.20 -17.58 16.38
CA CYS A 358 -13.96 -17.66 14.93
C CYS A 358 -13.84 -16.29 14.24
N LEU A 359 -13.00 -16.22 13.18
CA LEU A 359 -12.81 -15.01 12.33
C LEU A 359 -13.07 -15.20 10.82
N HIS A 360 -13.58 -16.35 10.38
CA HIS A 360 -13.84 -16.58 8.96
C HIS A 360 -14.98 -15.71 8.40
N SER A 361 -15.07 -15.61 7.07
CA SER A 361 -15.94 -14.67 6.34
C SER A 361 -17.43 -14.81 6.61
N ASP A 362 -17.89 -15.96 7.11
CA ASP A 362 -19.32 -16.21 7.32
C ASP A 362 -19.81 -15.64 8.66
N ARG A 363 -18.88 -15.20 9.52
CA ARG A 363 -19.18 -14.46 10.75
C ARG A 363 -19.53 -13.02 10.43
N ASN A 364 -20.46 -12.46 11.21
CA ASN A 364 -20.90 -11.08 11.06
C ASN A 364 -19.69 -10.12 11.17
N PRO A 365 -19.50 -9.13 10.27
CA PRO A 365 -18.41 -8.15 10.35
C PRO A 365 -18.24 -7.49 11.73
N ALA A 366 -19.34 -7.14 12.41
CA ALA A 366 -19.29 -6.55 13.74
C ALA A 366 -18.76 -7.53 14.80
N GLU A 367 -19.17 -8.79 14.70
CA GLU A 367 -18.69 -9.89 15.56
C GLU A 367 -17.18 -10.11 15.35
N ARG A 368 -16.71 -10.18 14.11
CA ARG A 368 -15.28 -10.35 13.78
C ARG A 368 -14.44 -9.22 14.37
N LYS A 369 -14.88 -7.96 14.21
CA LYS A 369 -14.20 -6.78 14.77
C LYS A 369 -14.15 -6.86 16.30
N ALA A 370 -15.25 -7.22 16.95
CA ALA A 370 -15.30 -7.38 18.40
C ALA A 370 -14.39 -8.53 18.90
N ASN A 371 -14.39 -9.67 18.21
CA ASN A 371 -13.55 -10.83 18.53
C ASN A 371 -12.06 -10.49 18.40
N LEU A 372 -11.66 -9.81 17.33
CA LEU A 372 -10.29 -9.35 17.14
C LEU A 372 -9.86 -8.36 18.24
N GLN A 373 -10.74 -7.43 18.62
CA GLN A 373 -10.44 -6.50 19.72
C GLN A 373 -10.29 -7.22 21.06
N LYS A 374 -11.15 -8.20 21.36
CA LYS A 374 -11.02 -9.05 22.56
C LYS A 374 -9.67 -9.76 22.61
N PHE A 375 -9.19 -10.26 21.48
CA PHE A 375 -7.87 -10.90 21.36
C PHE A 375 -6.71 -9.90 21.61
N LYS A 376 -6.83 -8.66 21.14
CA LYS A 376 -5.80 -7.61 21.31
C LYS A 376 -5.70 -7.11 22.76
N VAL A 377 -6.82 -7.02 23.50
CA VAL A 377 -6.91 -6.33 24.81
C VAL A 377 -6.63 -7.25 26.03
N LYS A 378 -5.87 -8.34 25.84
CA LYS A 378 -5.23 -9.12 26.93
C LYS A 378 -6.18 -9.97 27.78
N TRP A 379 -6.81 -10.94 27.13
CA TRP A 379 -7.48 -12.07 27.78
C TRP A 379 -6.88 -13.39 27.25
N ARG A 380 -6.96 -14.50 28.02
CA ARG A 380 -6.55 -15.85 27.57
C ARG A 380 -7.50 -16.37 26.48
N PHE A 381 -7.31 -15.90 25.25
CA PHE A 381 -8.14 -16.21 24.07
C PHE A 381 -7.33 -16.94 23.00
N SER A 382 -7.92 -18.02 22.51
CA SER A 382 -7.59 -18.67 21.27
C SER A 382 -8.44 -18.08 20.14
N LEU A 383 -7.81 -17.83 19.00
CA LEU A 383 -8.44 -17.27 17.82
C LEU A 383 -8.36 -18.30 16.70
N VAL A 384 -9.50 -18.70 16.14
CA VAL A 384 -9.53 -19.69 15.05
C VAL A 384 -9.84 -18.99 13.74
N SER A 385 -8.99 -19.20 12.73
CA SER A 385 -9.08 -18.55 11.43
C SER A 385 -9.03 -19.55 10.29
N PHE A 386 -9.74 -19.23 9.21
CA PHE A 386 -9.73 -19.98 7.95
C PHE A 386 -8.97 -19.25 6.84
N SER A 387 -8.41 -18.06 7.10
CA SER A 387 -7.87 -17.20 6.04
C SER A 387 -6.47 -16.65 6.30
N PRO A 388 -5.58 -16.65 5.28
CA PRO A 388 -4.38 -15.82 5.26
C PRO A 388 -4.66 -14.32 5.44
N ALA A 389 -5.85 -13.83 5.09
CA ALA A 389 -6.21 -12.41 5.25
C ALA A 389 -6.35 -11.96 6.72
N VAL A 390 -6.45 -12.90 7.68
CA VAL A 390 -6.36 -12.55 9.11
C VAL A 390 -4.92 -12.24 9.52
N GLN A 391 -3.94 -12.76 8.77
CA GLN A 391 -2.52 -12.51 9.00
C GLN A 391 -2.13 -11.06 8.66
N SER A 392 -2.88 -10.36 7.80
CA SER A 392 -2.68 -8.92 7.54
C SER A 392 -3.45 -8.00 8.51
N LEU A 393 -4.34 -8.54 9.34
CA LEU A 393 -5.14 -7.79 10.33
C LEU A 393 -4.54 -7.81 11.75
N ILE A 394 -3.61 -8.73 12.00
CA ILE A 394 -2.91 -8.95 13.27
C ILE A 394 -1.49 -8.47 13.13
#